data_AF-A0A0J9EP93-F1
#
_entry.id   AF-A0A0J9EP93-F1
#
_cell.length_a   1.000
_cell.length_b   1.000
_cell.length_c   1.000
_cell.angle_alpha   90.00
_cell.angle_beta   90.00
_cell.angle_gamma   90.00
#
_symmetry.space_group_name_H-M   'P 1'
#
loop_
_entity.id
_entity.type
_entity.pdbx_description
1 polymer ?
#
loop_
_entity_poly.entity_id
_entity_poly.type
_entity_poly.pdbx_seq_one_letter_code
_entity_poly.pdbx_strand_id
1 'polypeptide(L)'
;MQALLRRGAAILTPGTSSPAADSETTCTTASEHTLFTKVNPAVDGEDCDRDCASCTIRYPAKFDIDTQDKLYGHVKGWATHLLIATGKTDWVRDVTDEEGSVMEAIEKGGLEPSNGPMKLSASNMPVPDEYHHHEVGKQPTTALILPAFTFVDHVTPALASDLITYFVSHSLTTTSPLNNTSVPTTKTRTPDPESDNSTPATPLSSQTETVPNSSVGYTALTPLRSRPCGHSAVILLCSQRTRDARCGQSAPLLRREFERHLRPLGLYRDLNDERPGGVGIYFISHVGGHKYSANVIVYRRRNIDSADAAAEAGRAARGEEGATQGIWLARVRPEDCEGIVKFTVLKGKVIKPESQLRGGFDREKGLPAKTISHNLHNARTDSVLCRGHLPLPNLKYLLITGHCNRAIDQQACAEWGILVTGTTGLGAHSQKLDSLPHTGSTTEHTWALILGMARNIARDDAVVKSGGWQGSFAAGLERKTLGSLGSLGTATEKIGALAFGMRVVAWSSNLTQDMADEKAAALGLPAGAFEVVSSKLELFREADVLSVHYMLS
;
A
#
# COMPACT_ATOMS: atom_id res chain seq x y z
N MET A 1 48.34 17.13 26.90
CA MET A 1 47.81 18.50 26.73
C MET A 1 48.39 19.07 25.44
N GLN A 2 47.54 19.64 24.58
CA GLN A 2 47.91 20.33 23.34
C GLN A 2 48.42 19.47 22.17
N ALA A 3 47.54 18.63 21.62
CA ALA A 3 47.53 18.35 20.19
C ALA A 3 46.50 19.27 19.54
N LEU A 4 46.82 20.56 19.46
CA LEU A 4 46.05 21.59 18.78
C LEU A 4 47.01 22.37 17.87
N LEU A 5 46.58 22.54 16.62
CA LEU A 5 47.01 23.61 15.71
C LEU A 5 48.45 23.51 15.20
N ARG A 6 48.61 22.91 14.01
CA ARG A 6 49.35 23.50 12.87
C ARG A 6 49.57 22.46 11.78
N ARG A 7 48.73 22.52 10.75
CA ARG A 7 49.13 22.36 9.34
C ARG A 7 47.98 22.87 8.47
N GLY A 8 47.90 24.21 8.40
CA GLY A 8 47.23 24.91 7.31
C GLY A 8 47.91 24.55 5.99
N ALA A 9 47.16 24.30 4.92
CA ALA A 9 46.59 25.34 4.07
C ALA A 9 47.67 26.17 3.37
N ALA A 10 48.07 25.71 2.19
CA ALA A 10 48.73 26.45 1.12
C ALA A 10 48.47 25.65 -0.17
N ILE A 11 48.08 26.16 -1.34
CA ILE A 11 47.85 27.51 -1.88
C ILE A 11 46.98 27.30 -3.14
N LEU A 12 46.21 28.32 -3.51
CA LEU A 12 45.20 28.37 -4.58
C LEU A 12 45.77 28.53 -6.01
N THR A 13 45.07 27.90 -6.97
CA THR A 13 44.83 28.24 -8.42
C THR A 13 45.95 28.11 -9.49
N PRO A 14 45.62 28.07 -10.81
CA PRO A 14 44.67 27.21 -11.53
C PRO A 14 45.33 26.49 -12.76
N GLY A 15 44.77 25.39 -13.25
CA GLY A 15 45.25 24.71 -14.46
C GLY A 15 44.09 24.15 -15.29
N THR A 16 43.91 24.73 -16.47
CA THR A 16 42.82 24.50 -17.43
C THR A 16 42.95 23.14 -18.13
N SER A 17 41.90 22.32 -18.10
CA SER A 17 41.57 21.40 -19.21
C SER A 17 40.07 21.14 -19.28
N SER A 18 39.50 21.38 -20.45
CA SER A 18 38.09 21.17 -20.82
C SER A 18 37.74 19.68 -20.99
N PRO A 19 36.43 19.33 -21.04
CA PRO A 19 35.91 18.07 -20.50
C PRO A 19 35.82 16.95 -21.54
N ALA A 20 36.01 15.72 -21.08
CA ALA A 20 35.50 14.53 -21.75
C ALA A 20 34.21 14.09 -21.04
N ALA A 21 33.15 13.94 -21.81
CA ALA A 21 31.84 13.53 -21.38
C ALA A 21 31.83 12.06 -20.97
N ASP A 22 31.27 11.74 -19.80
CA ASP A 22 30.73 10.42 -19.49
C ASP A 22 29.51 10.57 -18.58
N SER A 23 28.40 10.03 -19.05
CA SER A 23 27.06 10.15 -18.48
C SER A 23 26.86 9.18 -17.32
N GLU A 24 27.04 9.65 -16.09
CA GLU A 24 26.61 8.94 -14.88
C GLU A 24 25.09 9.07 -14.69
N THR A 25 24.34 7.99 -14.97
CA THR A 25 22.93 7.91 -14.57
C THR A 25 22.82 7.27 -13.19
N THR A 26 22.81 8.12 -12.16
CA THR A 26 22.55 7.78 -10.76
C THR A 26 21.04 7.71 -10.51
N CYS A 27 20.50 6.53 -10.18
CA CYS A 27 19.09 6.38 -9.79
C CYS A 27 18.91 6.84 -8.33
N THR A 28 18.52 8.10 -8.17
CA THR A 28 18.26 8.80 -6.92
C THR A 28 16.80 8.60 -6.47
N THR A 29 16.54 8.73 -5.16
CA THR A 29 15.18 8.82 -4.60
C THR A 29 14.36 9.80 -5.45
N ALA A 30 13.17 9.41 -5.92
CA ALA A 30 12.31 10.35 -6.65
C ALA A 30 11.93 11.50 -5.72
N SER A 31 12.61 12.64 -5.91
CA SER A 31 12.33 13.89 -5.23
C SER A 31 10.89 14.34 -5.53
N GLU A 32 10.35 15.28 -4.76
CA GLU A 32 9.02 15.85 -5.00
C GLU A 32 8.83 16.34 -6.46
N HIS A 33 9.93 16.74 -7.11
CA HIS A 33 9.98 17.17 -8.51
C HIS A 33 10.12 16.02 -9.53
N THR A 34 10.52 14.83 -9.08
CA THR A 34 10.72 13.67 -9.96
C THR A 34 9.39 12.95 -10.21
N LEU A 35 8.55 12.81 -9.17
CA LEU A 35 7.29 12.09 -9.27
C LEU A 35 6.28 12.85 -10.14
N PHE A 36 6.00 14.11 -9.82
CA PHE A 36 5.10 14.95 -10.62
C PHE A 36 5.85 16.13 -11.22
N THR A 37 5.54 16.43 -12.47
CA THR A 37 6.16 17.57 -13.17
C THR A 37 5.65 18.86 -12.55
N LYS A 38 6.57 19.72 -12.08
CA LYS A 38 6.22 21.06 -11.61
C LYS A 38 5.82 21.94 -12.79
N VAL A 39 4.84 22.82 -12.58
CA VAL A 39 4.48 23.85 -13.57
C VAL A 39 5.69 24.73 -13.88
N ASN A 40 5.86 25.13 -15.15
CA ASN A 40 6.99 25.93 -15.60
C ASN A 40 6.50 27.22 -16.27
N PRO A 41 6.81 28.42 -15.73
CA PRO A 41 6.39 29.69 -16.31
C PRO A 41 6.70 29.87 -17.80
N ALA A 42 7.83 29.31 -18.27
CA ALA A 42 8.24 29.40 -19.68
C ALA A 42 7.34 28.60 -20.64
N VAL A 43 6.65 27.57 -20.15
CA VAL A 43 5.82 26.66 -20.96
C VAL A 43 4.33 26.84 -20.66
N ASP A 44 4.01 27.12 -19.40
CA ASP A 44 2.66 27.16 -18.86
C ASP A 44 2.10 28.59 -18.71
N GLY A 45 2.92 29.62 -19.01
CA GLY A 45 2.58 31.04 -18.95
C GLY A 45 3.12 31.73 -17.68
N GLU A 46 3.35 33.04 -17.73
CA GLU A 46 3.93 33.80 -16.60
C GLU A 46 3.05 33.79 -15.34
N ASP A 47 1.73 33.67 -15.51
CA ASP A 47 0.75 33.60 -14.42
C ASP A 47 0.50 32.17 -13.90
N CYS A 48 1.32 31.18 -14.25
CA CYS A 48 1.06 29.78 -13.93
C CYS A 48 1.13 29.46 -12.42
N ASP A 49 1.90 30.23 -11.66
CA ASP A 49 2.04 30.12 -10.21
C ASP A 49 1.12 31.11 -9.46
N ARG A 50 0.23 31.80 -10.18
CA ARG A 50 -0.72 32.73 -9.59
C ARG A 50 -1.93 31.97 -9.05
N ASP A 51 -2.17 32.12 -7.75
CA ASP A 51 -3.22 31.38 -7.04
C ASP A 51 -4.59 31.60 -7.66
N CYS A 52 -5.04 32.85 -7.79
CA CYS A 52 -6.34 33.11 -8.43
C CYS A 52 -6.48 34.58 -8.85
N ALA A 53 -7.18 34.83 -9.96
CA ALA A 53 -7.48 36.20 -10.40
C ALA A 53 -8.79 36.78 -9.81
N SER A 54 -9.73 35.94 -9.36
CA SER A 54 -11.11 36.34 -9.01
C SER A 54 -11.72 35.60 -7.80
N CYS A 55 -10.92 35.08 -6.88
CA CYS A 55 -11.42 34.23 -5.80
C CYS A 55 -12.20 35.03 -4.75
N THR A 56 -13.48 34.67 -4.60
CA THR A 56 -14.40 35.32 -3.66
C THR A 56 -14.55 34.51 -2.37
N ILE A 57 -14.22 33.22 -2.40
CA ILE A 57 -14.35 32.32 -1.27
C ILE A 57 -13.05 32.35 -0.46
N ARG A 58 -13.18 32.53 0.86
CA ARG A 58 -12.05 32.49 1.80
C ARG A 58 -12.38 31.60 2.97
N TYR A 59 -11.35 31.03 3.58
CA TYR A 59 -11.52 30.31 4.84
C TYR A 59 -11.87 31.26 5.99
N PRO A 60 -12.54 30.76 7.05
CA PRO A 60 -12.78 31.53 8.26
C PRO A 60 -11.47 32.04 8.86
N ALA A 61 -11.50 33.22 9.50
CA ALA A 61 -10.30 33.83 10.10
C ALA A 61 -9.58 32.95 11.13
N LYS A 62 -10.28 31.98 11.74
CA LYS A 62 -9.74 31.04 12.74
C LYS A 62 -9.31 29.68 12.14
N PHE A 63 -9.18 29.59 10.82
CA PHE A 63 -8.74 28.36 10.16
C PHE A 63 -7.21 28.25 10.25
N ASP A 64 -6.73 27.43 11.19
CA ASP A 64 -5.31 27.21 11.45
C ASP A 64 -4.86 25.79 11.10
N ILE A 65 -3.76 25.69 10.35
CA ILE A 65 -3.16 24.45 9.88
C ILE A 65 -1.65 24.57 10.00
N ASP A 66 -0.98 23.45 10.26
CA ASP A 66 0.46 23.44 10.26
C ASP A 66 0.98 23.74 8.85
N THR A 67 1.87 24.71 8.73
CA THR A 67 2.54 25.10 7.47
C THR A 67 4.04 24.81 7.46
N GLN A 68 4.61 24.42 8.60
CA GLN A 68 6.06 24.34 8.81
C GLN A 68 6.63 22.95 8.51
N ASP A 69 5.88 21.89 8.81
CA ASP A 69 6.39 20.53 8.58
C ASP A 69 6.48 20.22 7.08
N LYS A 70 7.46 19.38 6.74
CA LYS A 70 7.53 18.77 5.41
C LYS A 70 6.36 17.80 5.21
N LEU A 71 5.58 18.00 4.15
CA LEU A 71 4.42 17.15 3.84
C LEU A 71 4.77 15.86 3.11
N TYR A 72 5.68 15.98 2.14
CA TYR A 72 5.95 14.90 1.20
C TYR A 72 6.60 13.69 1.88
N GLY A 73 6.04 12.50 1.64
CA GLY A 73 6.58 11.21 2.13
C GLY A 73 5.96 10.70 3.43
N HIS A 74 5.09 11.48 4.09
CA HIS A 74 4.41 11.07 5.34
C HIS A 74 3.07 10.38 5.11
N VAL A 75 2.94 9.67 3.98
CA VAL A 75 1.71 8.98 3.58
C VAL A 75 1.97 7.48 3.42
N LYS A 76 1.09 6.65 4.00
CA LYS A 76 1.09 5.20 3.76
C LYS A 76 0.66 4.93 2.32
N GLY A 77 1.49 4.23 1.55
CA GLY A 77 1.14 3.81 0.20
C GLY A 77 -0.06 2.86 0.18
N TRP A 78 -0.83 2.89 -0.90
CA TRP A 78 -1.96 1.99 -1.16
C TRP A 78 -1.88 1.50 -2.61
N ALA A 79 -2.28 0.26 -2.86
CA ALA A 79 -2.44 -0.33 -4.18
C ALA A 79 -3.82 -0.03 -4.76
N THR A 80 -4.86 -0.07 -3.93
CA THR A 80 -6.25 0.23 -4.29
C THR A 80 -6.87 1.19 -3.28
N HIS A 81 -7.81 2.02 -3.73
CA HIS A 81 -8.60 2.90 -2.89
C HIS A 81 -10.08 2.60 -3.14
N LEU A 82 -10.72 2.02 -2.14
CA LEU A 82 -12.11 1.62 -2.13
C LEU A 82 -12.95 2.71 -1.47
N LEU A 83 -13.87 3.29 -2.23
CA LEU A 83 -14.84 4.27 -1.74
C LEU A 83 -16.20 3.61 -1.59
N ILE A 84 -16.81 3.68 -0.41
CA ILE A 84 -18.16 3.15 -0.15
C ILE A 84 -19.15 4.30 -0.15
N ALA A 85 -20.21 4.22 -0.97
CA ALA A 85 -21.28 5.22 -0.98
C ALA A 85 -22.07 5.17 0.34
N THR A 86 -22.31 6.34 0.91
CA THR A 86 -23.10 6.49 2.13
C THR A 86 -24.15 7.58 2.01
N GLY A 87 -24.08 8.43 0.98
CA GLY A 87 -24.88 9.66 0.85
C GLY A 87 -24.58 10.73 1.92
N LYS A 88 -23.72 10.45 2.90
CA LYS A 88 -23.40 11.34 4.02
C LYS A 88 -22.20 12.22 3.68
N THR A 89 -22.12 13.37 4.35
CA THR A 89 -20.99 14.30 4.26
C THR A 89 -20.13 14.35 5.53
N ASP A 90 -20.54 13.61 6.55
CA ASP A 90 -19.84 13.43 7.82
C ASP A 90 -20.18 12.05 8.39
N TRP A 91 -19.31 11.50 9.22
CA TRP A 91 -19.41 10.12 9.73
C TRP A 91 -19.02 10.04 11.20
N VAL A 92 -19.25 8.91 11.85
CA VAL A 92 -18.65 8.57 13.16
C VAL A 92 -17.12 8.67 13.11
N ARG A 93 -16.46 8.80 14.28
CA ARG A 93 -15.02 9.10 14.34
C ARG A 93 -14.16 8.11 13.53
N ASP A 94 -14.43 6.82 13.62
CA ASP A 94 -13.90 5.81 12.71
C ASP A 94 -15.02 5.26 11.85
N VAL A 95 -14.84 5.25 10.53
CA VAL A 95 -15.91 4.85 9.60
C VAL A 95 -16.23 3.36 9.67
N THR A 96 -15.36 2.58 10.28
CA THR A 96 -15.57 1.13 10.47
C THR A 96 -16.32 0.80 11.76
N ASP A 97 -16.55 1.80 12.62
CA ASP A 97 -17.47 1.72 13.77
C ASP A 97 -18.94 1.97 13.36
N GLU A 98 -19.21 2.22 12.09
CA GLU A 98 -20.58 2.38 11.59
C GLU A 98 -21.28 1.00 11.50
N GLU A 99 -22.03 0.67 12.54
CA GLU A 99 -22.72 -0.64 12.68
C GLU A 99 -23.60 -0.98 11.47
N GLY A 100 -23.49 -2.22 11.00
CA GLY A 100 -24.23 -2.74 9.85
C GLY A 100 -23.79 -2.16 8.51
N SER A 101 -22.63 -1.48 8.45
CA SER A 101 -22.09 -0.97 7.19
C SER A 101 -21.17 -1.98 6.49
N VAL A 102 -20.99 -1.80 5.18
CA VAL A 102 -19.98 -2.57 4.42
C VAL A 102 -18.57 -2.30 4.95
N MET A 103 -18.30 -1.10 5.47
CA MET A 103 -16.99 -0.72 6.00
C MET A 103 -16.66 -1.49 7.28
N GLU A 104 -17.62 -1.60 8.18
CA GLU A 104 -17.52 -2.45 9.38
C GLU A 104 -17.24 -3.91 8.99
N ALA A 105 -18.02 -4.45 8.03
CA ALA A 105 -17.87 -5.84 7.59
C ALA A 105 -16.49 -6.13 6.98
N ILE A 106 -15.89 -5.17 6.27
CA ILE A 106 -14.54 -5.30 5.70
C ILE A 106 -13.48 -5.35 6.80
N GLU A 107 -13.47 -4.38 7.72
CA GLU A 107 -12.39 -4.29 8.72
C GLU A 107 -12.56 -5.33 9.85
N LYS A 108 -13.76 -5.46 10.42
CA LYS A 108 -14.01 -6.48 11.47
C LYS A 108 -13.97 -7.91 10.92
N GLY A 109 -14.24 -8.08 9.63
CA GLY A 109 -14.09 -9.35 8.92
C GLY A 109 -12.63 -9.70 8.56
N GLY A 110 -11.67 -8.79 8.77
CA GLY A 110 -10.27 -9.01 8.41
C GLY A 110 -10.06 -9.22 6.91
N LEU A 111 -10.89 -8.60 6.07
CA LEU A 111 -10.89 -8.81 4.62
C LEU A 111 -9.81 -7.96 3.96
N GLU A 112 -8.70 -8.59 3.61
CA GLU A 112 -7.58 -7.95 2.90
C GLU A 112 -7.52 -8.44 1.44
N PRO A 113 -7.41 -7.53 0.45
CA PRO A 113 -7.26 -7.95 -0.93
C PRO A 113 -5.87 -8.51 -1.21
N SER A 114 -5.77 -9.44 -2.15
CA SER A 114 -4.50 -10.10 -2.50
C SER A 114 -3.57 -9.23 -3.36
N ASN A 115 -4.06 -8.14 -3.94
CA ASN A 115 -3.30 -7.23 -4.82
C ASN A 115 -2.62 -6.04 -4.09
N GLY A 116 -2.52 -6.10 -2.76
CA GLY A 116 -1.75 -5.14 -1.97
C GLY A 116 -2.60 -4.27 -1.03
N PRO A 117 -1.99 -3.26 -0.39
CA PRO A 117 -2.66 -2.49 0.66
C PRO A 117 -3.84 -1.69 0.10
N MET A 118 -5.02 -1.88 0.68
CA MET A 118 -6.22 -1.13 0.31
C MET A 118 -6.43 0.05 1.26
N LYS A 119 -6.75 1.21 0.68
CA LYS A 119 -7.28 2.37 1.42
C LYS A 119 -8.81 2.29 1.38
N LEU A 120 -9.46 2.31 2.53
CA LEU A 120 -10.92 2.33 2.65
C LEU A 120 -11.38 3.74 3.04
N SER A 121 -12.35 4.29 2.32
CA SER A 121 -13.01 5.55 2.71
C SER A 121 -14.51 5.49 2.52
N ALA A 122 -15.26 6.12 3.43
CA ALA A 122 -16.67 6.43 3.21
C ALA A 122 -16.77 7.62 2.24
N SER A 123 -17.84 7.70 1.45
CA SER A 123 -18.03 8.74 0.46
C SER A 123 -19.48 9.24 0.40
N ASN A 124 -19.66 10.51 0.03
CA ASN A 124 -20.98 11.10 -0.22
C ASN A 124 -21.57 10.74 -1.59
N MET A 125 -20.99 9.76 -2.29
CA MET A 125 -21.59 9.19 -3.50
C MET A 125 -23.05 8.80 -3.21
N PRO A 126 -23.97 9.00 -4.19
CA PRO A 126 -25.35 8.57 -4.05
C PRO A 126 -25.43 7.08 -3.74
N VAL A 127 -26.37 6.73 -2.86
CA VAL A 127 -26.74 5.35 -2.60
C VAL A 127 -27.94 4.97 -3.48
N PRO A 128 -28.12 3.69 -3.84
CA PRO A 128 -29.35 3.24 -4.51
C PRO A 128 -30.60 3.59 -3.70
N ASP A 129 -31.73 3.85 -4.35
CA ASP A 129 -32.99 4.18 -3.66
C ASP A 129 -33.40 3.09 -2.65
N GLU A 130 -33.15 1.82 -3.01
CA GLU A 130 -33.38 0.64 -2.16
C GLU A 130 -32.64 0.72 -0.81
N TYR A 131 -31.52 1.44 -0.72
CA TYR A 131 -30.76 1.62 0.52
C TYR A 131 -31.63 2.10 1.68
N HIS A 132 -32.60 2.97 1.41
CA HIS A 132 -33.49 3.54 2.41
C HIS A 132 -34.67 2.64 2.79
N HIS A 133 -34.91 1.56 2.03
CA HIS A 133 -36.00 0.61 2.25
C HIS A 133 -35.55 -0.67 2.97
N HIS A 134 -34.24 -0.83 3.22
CA HIS A 134 -33.67 -1.96 3.94
C HIS A 134 -33.31 -1.62 5.39
N GLU A 135 -33.41 -2.64 6.26
CA GLU A 135 -32.91 -2.57 7.63
C GLU A 135 -31.39 -2.38 7.67
N VAL A 136 -30.90 -1.74 8.75
CA VAL A 136 -29.47 -1.60 9.03
C VAL A 136 -28.79 -2.98 9.01
N GLY A 137 -27.63 -3.11 8.36
CA GLY A 137 -26.95 -4.38 8.15
C GLY A 137 -27.32 -5.11 6.84
N LYS A 138 -28.40 -4.70 6.17
CA LYS A 138 -28.84 -5.29 4.88
C LYS A 138 -28.86 -4.29 3.73
N GLN A 139 -28.48 -3.04 3.98
CA GLN A 139 -28.63 -1.96 3.01
C GLN A 139 -27.66 -2.12 1.82
N PRO A 140 -28.17 -2.17 0.56
CA PRO A 140 -27.33 -2.25 -0.63
C PRO A 140 -26.71 -0.89 -0.96
N THR A 141 -25.39 -0.84 -1.16
CA THR A 141 -24.66 0.37 -1.52
C THR A 141 -23.81 0.17 -2.78
N THR A 142 -23.26 1.25 -3.30
CA THR A 142 -22.33 1.24 -4.43
C THR A 142 -20.90 1.49 -3.93
N ALA A 143 -19.95 0.71 -4.43
CA ALA A 143 -18.53 0.90 -4.18
C ALA A 143 -17.83 1.42 -5.44
N LEU A 144 -16.87 2.33 -5.30
CA LEU A 144 -15.99 2.78 -6.39
C LEU A 144 -14.55 2.33 -6.10
N ILE A 145 -13.97 1.58 -7.04
CA ILE A 145 -12.61 1.06 -6.96
C ILE A 145 -11.68 1.95 -7.79
N LEU A 146 -10.69 2.54 -7.12
CA LEU A 146 -9.62 3.33 -7.72
C LEU A 146 -8.26 2.62 -7.53
N PRO A 147 -7.32 2.69 -8.49
CA PRO A 147 -7.34 3.49 -9.72
C PRO A 147 -8.14 2.87 -10.87
N ALA A 148 -8.81 1.71 -10.71
CA ALA A 148 -9.51 1.07 -11.82
C ALA A 148 -10.65 1.91 -12.45
N PHE A 149 -11.24 2.87 -11.71
CA PHE A 149 -12.44 3.61 -12.12
C PHE A 149 -13.59 2.62 -12.41
N THR A 150 -13.88 1.74 -11.45
CA THR A 150 -14.92 0.72 -11.58
C THR A 150 -15.92 0.84 -10.44
N PHE A 151 -17.19 1.02 -10.76
CA PHE A 151 -18.28 0.89 -9.79
C PHE A 151 -18.65 -0.57 -9.61
N VAL A 152 -19.00 -0.96 -8.39
CA VAL A 152 -19.64 -2.22 -8.04
C VAL A 152 -20.93 -1.89 -7.31
N ASP A 153 -22.06 -2.26 -7.89
CA ASP A 153 -23.38 -1.90 -7.38
C ASP A 153 -23.98 -3.01 -6.51
N HIS A 154 -24.94 -2.65 -5.66
CA HIS A 154 -25.69 -3.57 -4.78
C HIS A 154 -24.80 -4.36 -3.79
N VAL A 155 -23.72 -3.74 -3.33
CA VAL A 155 -22.86 -4.30 -2.29
C VAL A 155 -23.58 -4.21 -0.94
N THR A 156 -23.77 -5.35 -0.29
CA THR A 156 -24.28 -5.43 1.09
C THR A 156 -23.16 -5.87 2.04
N PRO A 157 -23.30 -5.67 3.36
CA PRO A 157 -22.32 -6.15 4.34
C PRO A 157 -22.03 -7.66 4.21
N ALA A 158 -23.05 -8.47 3.91
CA ALA A 158 -22.88 -9.91 3.66
C ALA A 158 -22.05 -10.24 2.41
N LEU A 159 -22.03 -9.36 1.41
CA LEU A 159 -21.26 -9.52 0.16
C LEU A 159 -19.91 -8.80 0.20
N ALA A 160 -19.47 -8.30 1.36
CA ALA A 160 -18.18 -7.64 1.51
C ALA A 160 -17.00 -8.55 1.10
N SER A 161 -17.04 -9.83 1.46
CA SER A 161 -16.02 -10.80 1.07
C SER A 161 -15.91 -10.98 -0.45
N ASP A 162 -17.06 -11.04 -1.13
CA ASP A 162 -17.14 -11.16 -2.59
C ASP A 162 -16.58 -9.92 -3.28
N LEU A 163 -16.91 -8.73 -2.76
CA LEU A 163 -16.36 -7.47 -3.26
C LEU A 163 -14.83 -7.48 -3.23
N ILE A 164 -14.24 -7.87 -2.10
CA ILE A 164 -12.78 -7.89 -1.93
C ILE A 164 -12.13 -8.97 -2.82
N THR A 165 -12.70 -10.18 -2.81
CA THR A 165 -12.13 -11.34 -3.49
C THR A 165 -12.23 -11.22 -5.01
N TYR A 166 -13.41 -10.91 -5.54
CA TYR A 166 -13.68 -10.98 -6.97
C TYR A 166 -13.45 -9.66 -7.69
N PHE A 167 -13.61 -8.51 -7.03
CA PHE A 167 -13.48 -7.20 -7.67
C PHE A 167 -12.20 -6.48 -7.26
N VAL A 168 -11.98 -6.24 -5.96
CA VAL A 168 -10.82 -5.45 -5.51
C VAL A 168 -9.51 -6.15 -5.82
N SER A 169 -9.38 -7.44 -5.47
CA SER A 169 -8.16 -8.22 -5.67
C SER A 169 -7.76 -8.41 -7.14
N HIS A 170 -8.73 -8.32 -8.06
CA HIS A 170 -8.49 -8.45 -9.51
C HIS A 170 -8.43 -7.10 -10.23
N SER A 171 -8.56 -5.99 -9.49
CA SER A 171 -8.56 -4.64 -10.05
C SER A 171 -7.15 -4.11 -10.32
N LEU A 172 -7.06 -3.10 -11.21
CA LEU A 172 -5.85 -2.34 -11.45
C LEU A 172 -5.35 -1.69 -10.17
N THR A 173 -4.03 -1.73 -9.96
CA THR A 173 -3.35 -1.13 -8.82
C THR A 173 -2.61 0.14 -9.23
N THR A 174 -2.15 0.92 -8.25
CA THR A 174 -1.30 2.10 -8.47
C THR A 174 0.02 1.81 -9.17
N THR A 175 0.44 0.54 -9.23
CA THR A 175 1.69 0.08 -9.88
C THR A 175 1.45 -0.74 -11.14
N SER A 176 0.19 -0.97 -11.53
CA SER A 176 -0.12 -1.71 -12.76
C SER A 176 0.40 -0.93 -13.98
N PRO A 177 1.07 -1.58 -14.96
CA PRO A 177 1.58 -0.90 -16.15
C PRO A 177 0.43 -0.31 -16.98
N LEU A 178 0.76 0.69 -17.81
CA LEU A 178 -0.16 1.26 -18.78
C LEU A 178 0.08 0.60 -20.14
N ASN A 179 -0.99 0.17 -20.81
CA ASN A 179 -0.90 -0.43 -22.14
C ASN A 179 -0.53 0.67 -23.16
N ASN A 180 0.73 0.69 -23.61
CA ASN A 180 1.18 1.57 -24.67
C ASN A 180 0.76 0.99 -26.04
N THR A 181 -0.50 1.13 -26.41
CA THR A 181 -0.90 0.88 -27.81
C THR A 181 -0.56 2.11 -28.64
N SER A 182 0.66 2.17 -29.16
CA SER A 182 1.02 3.10 -30.24
C SER A 182 0.22 2.70 -31.49
N VAL A 183 -0.65 3.59 -31.94
CA VAL A 183 -1.38 3.45 -33.21
C VAL A 183 -0.35 3.47 -34.34
N PRO A 184 -0.22 2.43 -35.19
CA PRO A 184 0.51 2.57 -36.44
C PRO A 184 -0.34 3.44 -37.37
N THR A 185 0.16 4.62 -37.72
CA THR A 185 -0.32 5.42 -38.85
C THR A 185 -0.20 4.62 -40.14
N THR A 186 -1.27 3.90 -40.50
CA THR A 186 -1.40 3.36 -41.85
C THR A 186 -1.92 4.47 -42.76
N LYS A 187 -1.06 4.87 -43.68
CA LYS A 187 -1.29 5.85 -44.74
C LYS A 187 -2.62 5.59 -45.46
N THR A 188 -3.37 6.67 -45.59
CA THR A 188 -4.51 6.88 -46.49
C THR A 188 -4.22 6.29 -47.88
N ARG A 189 -5.00 5.29 -48.30
CA ARG A 189 -5.26 5.00 -49.70
C ARG A 189 -6.70 5.40 -50.00
N THR A 190 -6.84 6.33 -50.93
CA THR A 190 -8.08 6.76 -51.59
C THR A 190 -8.85 5.57 -52.17
N PRO A 191 -10.20 5.55 -52.08
CA PRO A 191 -11.02 4.76 -52.99
C PRO A 191 -11.55 5.65 -54.13
N ASP A 192 -11.38 5.17 -55.36
CA ASP A 192 -12.09 5.66 -56.54
C ASP A 192 -13.60 5.29 -56.48
N PRO A 193 -14.47 6.02 -57.19
CA PRO A 193 -15.92 5.86 -57.09
C PRO A 193 -16.53 4.94 -58.18
N GLU A 194 -17.81 4.61 -57.95
CA GLU A 194 -18.85 4.13 -58.89
C GLU A 194 -19.08 2.62 -59.07
N SER A 195 -20.26 2.13 -58.64
CA SER A 195 -21.42 1.91 -59.53
C SER A 195 -22.63 1.27 -58.82
N ASP A 196 -23.82 1.65 -59.28
CA ASP A 196 -25.17 1.39 -58.79
C ASP A 196 -25.61 -0.09 -58.77
N ASN A 197 -26.50 -0.48 -57.83
CA ASN A 197 -27.93 -0.75 -58.15
C ASN A 197 -28.78 -1.16 -56.92
N SER A 198 -30.10 -1.10 -57.13
CA SER A 198 -31.21 -0.87 -56.20
C SER A 198 -31.88 -2.06 -55.47
N THR A 199 -32.64 -1.67 -54.42
CA THR A 199 -33.94 -2.18 -53.87
C THR A 199 -33.97 -3.22 -52.72
N PRO A 200 -34.98 -3.13 -51.80
CA PRO A 200 -34.86 -3.55 -50.40
C PRO A 200 -35.63 -4.83 -50.04
N ALA A 201 -35.11 -5.59 -49.07
CA ALA A 201 -35.89 -6.59 -48.32
C ALA A 201 -35.30 -6.79 -46.91
N THR A 202 -36.18 -6.83 -45.91
CA THR A 202 -35.92 -7.09 -44.48
C THR A 202 -36.52 -8.48 -44.14
N PRO A 203 -36.23 -9.10 -42.99
CA PRO A 203 -34.94 -9.55 -42.45
C PRO A 203 -34.93 -11.08 -42.22
N LEU A 204 -33.77 -11.75 -42.25
CA LEU A 204 -33.62 -13.02 -41.54
C LEU A 204 -32.16 -13.32 -41.18
N SER A 205 -31.97 -13.57 -39.88
CA SER A 205 -30.88 -14.22 -39.16
C SER A 205 -29.63 -14.68 -39.91
N SER A 206 -28.48 -14.17 -39.49
CA SER A 206 -27.24 -14.95 -39.40
C SER A 206 -26.22 -14.26 -38.48
N GLN A 207 -26.02 -14.89 -37.32
CA GLN A 207 -24.74 -15.12 -36.64
C GLN A 207 -23.65 -14.05 -36.86
N THR A 208 -23.47 -13.19 -35.85
CA THR A 208 -22.24 -12.40 -35.73
C THR A 208 -21.39 -13.02 -34.62
N GLU A 209 -20.21 -13.44 -35.04
CA GLU A 209 -19.17 -14.11 -34.27
C GLU A 209 -18.77 -13.28 -33.05
N THR A 210 -18.99 -13.84 -31.88
CA THR A 210 -18.45 -13.38 -30.60
C THR A 210 -16.96 -13.69 -30.54
N VAL A 211 -16.11 -12.66 -30.62
CA VAL A 211 -14.70 -12.73 -30.21
C VAL A 211 -14.64 -12.27 -28.73
N PRO A 212 -13.91 -12.98 -27.84
CA PRO A 212 -14.22 -13.02 -26.42
C PRO A 212 -13.63 -11.83 -25.63
N ASN A 213 -14.49 -11.15 -24.86
CA ASN A 213 -14.08 -10.28 -23.77
C ASN A 213 -13.37 -11.10 -22.69
N SER A 214 -12.16 -10.70 -22.33
CA SER A 214 -11.39 -11.24 -21.20
C SER A 214 -11.93 -10.78 -19.84
N SER A 215 -13.24 -10.92 -19.61
CA SER A 215 -13.82 -10.92 -18.26
C SER A 215 -13.72 -12.34 -17.72
N VAL A 216 -12.71 -12.60 -16.88
CA VAL A 216 -12.61 -13.88 -16.17
C VAL A 216 -13.90 -14.12 -15.39
N GLY A 217 -14.51 -15.29 -15.58
CA GLY A 217 -15.91 -15.60 -15.25
C GLY A 217 -16.24 -15.75 -13.76
N TYR A 218 -16.10 -14.68 -12.97
CA TYR A 218 -16.57 -14.63 -11.58
C TYR A 218 -18.05 -14.24 -11.46
N THR A 219 -18.68 -13.76 -12.54
CA THR A 219 -20.08 -13.31 -12.58
C THR A 219 -21.10 -14.41 -12.24
N ALA A 220 -20.69 -15.68 -12.37
CA ALA A 220 -21.47 -16.84 -11.95
C ALA A 220 -21.32 -17.17 -10.44
N LEU A 221 -20.27 -16.67 -9.79
CA LEU A 221 -19.93 -16.97 -8.39
C LEU A 221 -20.45 -15.93 -7.40
N THR A 222 -20.83 -14.75 -7.87
CA THR A 222 -21.34 -13.67 -7.03
C THR A 222 -22.50 -12.91 -7.70
N PRO A 223 -23.51 -12.45 -6.94
CA PRO A 223 -24.59 -11.62 -7.48
C PRO A 223 -24.13 -10.19 -7.81
N LEU A 224 -22.96 -9.76 -7.33
CA LEU A 224 -22.45 -8.41 -7.56
C LEU A 224 -22.19 -8.12 -9.04
N ARG A 225 -22.43 -6.87 -9.45
CA ARG A 225 -22.22 -6.41 -10.82
C ARG A 225 -21.35 -5.16 -10.82
N SER A 226 -20.43 -5.10 -11.76
CA SER A 226 -19.57 -3.94 -11.97
C SER A 226 -19.91 -3.20 -13.25
N ARG A 227 -19.63 -1.90 -13.25
CA ARG A 227 -19.74 -1.03 -14.42
C ARG A 227 -18.58 -0.01 -14.41
N PRO A 228 -18.12 0.46 -15.59
CA PRO A 228 -17.08 1.47 -15.64
C PRO A 228 -17.56 2.81 -15.07
N CYS A 229 -16.68 3.53 -14.36
CA CYS A 229 -16.89 4.92 -14.00
C CYS A 229 -16.57 5.80 -15.22
N GLY A 230 -17.55 6.60 -15.63
CA GLY A 230 -17.48 7.45 -16.81
C GLY A 230 -16.51 8.63 -16.68
N HIS A 231 -16.19 9.06 -15.46
CA HIS A 231 -15.38 10.26 -15.20
C HIS A 231 -13.97 10.18 -15.81
N SER A 232 -13.48 11.28 -16.37
CA SER A 232 -12.07 11.43 -16.78
C SER A 232 -11.18 11.71 -15.57
N ALA A 233 -11.69 12.39 -14.53
CA ALA A 233 -11.03 12.54 -13.24
C ALA A 233 -12.00 12.52 -12.06
N VAL A 234 -11.48 12.19 -10.89
CA VAL A 234 -12.22 12.22 -9.62
C VAL A 234 -11.41 13.03 -8.61
N ILE A 235 -12.04 14.04 -8.02
CA ILE A 235 -11.49 14.86 -6.94
C ILE A 235 -12.13 14.41 -5.63
N LEU A 236 -11.32 13.95 -4.69
CA LEU A 236 -11.75 13.55 -3.36
C LEU A 236 -11.35 14.59 -2.33
N LEU A 237 -12.31 15.05 -1.53
CA LEU A 237 -12.14 16.07 -0.49
C LEU A 237 -12.42 15.47 0.88
N CYS A 238 -11.46 15.55 1.79
CA CYS A 238 -11.67 15.11 3.16
C CYS A 238 -12.64 16.06 3.89
N SER A 239 -13.80 15.56 4.31
CA SER A 239 -14.89 16.37 4.88
C SER A 239 -15.30 16.01 6.31
N GLN A 240 -14.76 14.92 6.86
CA GLN A 240 -15.18 14.37 8.15
C GLN A 240 -14.89 15.32 9.32
N ARG A 241 -15.94 15.98 9.80
CA ARG A 241 -15.91 17.02 10.83
C ARG A 241 -15.76 16.41 12.22
N THR A 242 -16.39 15.28 12.49
CA THR A 242 -16.26 14.57 13.78
C THR A 242 -14.82 14.18 14.11
N ARG A 243 -14.03 13.93 13.07
CA ARG A 243 -12.63 13.58 13.20
C ARG A 243 -11.73 14.81 13.17
N ASP A 244 -11.92 15.73 12.22
CA ASP A 244 -11.20 17.00 12.13
C ASP A 244 -12.16 18.12 11.68
N ALA A 245 -12.48 19.04 12.59
CA ALA A 245 -13.40 20.12 12.34
C ALA A 245 -12.97 21.01 11.15
N ARG A 246 -11.66 21.12 10.89
CA ARG A 246 -11.14 21.91 9.76
C ARG A 246 -11.45 21.25 8.43
N CYS A 247 -11.37 19.92 8.34
CA CYS A 247 -11.77 19.19 7.13
C CYS A 247 -13.25 19.46 6.79
N GLY A 248 -14.13 19.44 7.80
CA GLY A 248 -15.54 19.78 7.64
C GLY A 248 -15.82 21.24 7.25
N GLN A 249 -14.92 22.16 7.60
CA GLN A 249 -15.01 23.56 7.16
C GLN A 249 -14.45 23.77 5.74
N SER A 250 -13.33 23.13 5.41
CA SER A 250 -12.64 23.34 4.14
C SER A 250 -13.35 22.69 2.96
N ALA A 251 -13.85 21.46 3.11
CA ALA A 251 -14.34 20.68 1.97
C ALA A 251 -15.52 21.34 1.21
N PRO A 252 -16.56 21.89 1.87
CA PRO A 252 -17.64 22.59 1.17
C PRO A 252 -17.18 23.83 0.40
N LEU A 253 -16.22 24.57 0.97
CA LEU A 253 -15.67 25.79 0.36
C LEU A 253 -14.82 25.46 -0.86
N LEU A 254 -13.96 24.44 -0.75
CA LEU A 254 -13.15 23.92 -1.86
C LEU A 254 -14.03 23.36 -2.97
N ARG A 255 -15.07 22.57 -2.64
CA ARG A 255 -16.02 22.06 -3.64
C ARG A 255 -16.62 23.19 -4.45
N ARG A 256 -17.12 24.25 -3.80
CA ARG A 256 -17.73 25.40 -4.49
C ARG A 256 -16.76 26.10 -5.44
N GLU A 257 -15.49 26.25 -5.07
CA GLU A 257 -14.47 26.80 -5.99
C GLU A 257 -14.14 25.84 -7.14
N PHE A 258 -13.95 24.55 -6.88
CA PHE A 258 -13.71 23.55 -7.93
C PHE A 258 -14.87 23.52 -8.94
N GLU A 259 -16.12 23.53 -8.45
CA GLU A 259 -17.31 23.62 -9.31
C GLU A 259 -17.29 24.88 -10.18
N ARG A 260 -16.95 26.04 -9.60
CA ARG A 260 -16.87 27.31 -10.32
C ARG A 260 -15.86 27.26 -11.47
N HIS A 261 -14.73 26.57 -11.29
CA HIS A 261 -13.69 26.45 -12.32
C HIS A 261 -13.96 25.35 -13.35
N LEU A 262 -14.65 24.27 -12.96
CA LEU A 262 -14.97 23.16 -13.86
C LEU A 262 -16.19 23.42 -14.76
N ARG A 263 -17.16 24.23 -14.30
CA ARG A 263 -18.39 24.55 -15.07
C ARG A 263 -18.10 25.27 -16.39
N PRO A 264 -17.28 26.33 -16.47
CA PRO A 264 -16.95 27.01 -17.73
C PRO A 264 -16.24 26.10 -18.73
N LEU A 265 -15.55 25.06 -18.25
CA LEU A 265 -14.88 24.06 -19.08
C LEU A 265 -15.82 22.94 -19.56
N GLY A 266 -17.09 22.92 -19.10
CA GLY A 266 -18.02 21.82 -19.38
C GLY A 266 -17.64 20.48 -18.73
N LEU A 267 -16.66 20.49 -17.82
CA LEU A 267 -16.09 19.30 -17.21
C LEU A 267 -16.74 18.93 -15.89
N TYR A 268 -17.50 19.82 -15.25
CA TYR A 268 -18.18 19.48 -14.00
C TYR A 268 -19.21 18.36 -14.22
N ARG A 269 -19.18 17.35 -13.33
CA ARG A 269 -20.21 16.32 -13.19
C ARG A 269 -20.76 16.41 -11.77
N ASP A 270 -22.07 16.61 -11.65
CA ASP A 270 -22.72 16.53 -10.35
C ASP A 270 -22.82 15.07 -9.87
N LEU A 271 -23.40 14.83 -8.70
CA LEU A 271 -23.43 13.49 -8.10
C LEU A 271 -24.29 12.48 -8.88
N ASN A 272 -25.28 12.96 -9.65
CA ASN A 272 -26.21 12.13 -10.41
C ASN A 272 -25.93 12.17 -11.91
N ASP A 273 -24.89 12.89 -12.33
CA ASP A 273 -24.50 13.04 -13.73
C ASP A 273 -23.66 11.85 -14.18
N GLU A 274 -24.29 10.95 -14.93
CA GLU A 274 -23.66 9.75 -15.49
C GLU A 274 -23.05 9.97 -16.88
N ARG A 275 -23.02 11.22 -17.39
CA ARG A 275 -22.44 11.49 -18.70
C ARG A 275 -20.95 11.14 -18.70
N PRO A 276 -20.45 10.43 -19.73
CA PRO A 276 -19.05 10.07 -19.81
C PRO A 276 -18.13 11.31 -19.85
N GLY A 277 -16.91 11.12 -19.38
CA GLY A 277 -15.90 12.16 -19.22
C GLY A 277 -16.19 13.10 -18.05
N GLY A 278 -15.49 14.22 -18.02
CA GLY A 278 -15.64 15.22 -16.97
C GLY A 278 -15.04 14.80 -15.62
N VAL A 279 -15.42 15.51 -14.57
CA VAL A 279 -14.79 15.48 -13.26
C VAL A 279 -15.85 15.38 -12.17
N GLY A 280 -15.84 14.25 -11.45
CA GLY A 280 -16.64 14.05 -10.25
C GLY A 280 -15.94 14.59 -9.01
N ILE A 281 -16.67 15.28 -8.13
CA ILE A 281 -16.15 15.78 -6.85
C ILE A 281 -16.88 15.06 -5.71
N TYR A 282 -16.15 14.29 -4.92
CA TYR A 282 -16.70 13.54 -3.79
C TYR A 282 -16.09 13.96 -2.46
N PHE A 283 -16.93 14.02 -1.46
CA PHE A 283 -16.51 14.10 -0.07
C PHE A 283 -16.20 12.71 0.44
N ILE A 284 -15.08 12.59 1.13
CA ILE A 284 -14.64 11.33 1.72
C ILE A 284 -14.35 11.48 3.21
N SER A 285 -14.32 10.34 3.90
CA SER A 285 -13.87 10.23 5.28
C SER A 285 -12.41 10.63 5.46
N HIS A 286 -11.96 10.71 6.71
CA HIS A 286 -10.67 11.27 7.06
C HIS A 286 -9.52 10.42 6.56
N VAL A 287 -8.76 10.97 5.61
CA VAL A 287 -7.65 10.26 4.96
C VAL A 287 -6.30 10.40 5.66
N GLY A 288 -6.26 10.96 6.86
CA GLY A 288 -5.07 11.09 7.70
C GLY A 288 -4.43 12.48 7.65
N GLY A 289 -3.57 12.77 8.63
CA GLY A 289 -2.85 14.05 8.71
C GLY A 289 -3.67 15.19 9.31
N HIS A 290 -4.27 14.97 10.48
CA HIS A 290 -4.92 16.02 11.29
C HIS A 290 -4.07 17.29 11.35
N LYS A 291 -2.75 17.19 11.40
CA LYS A 291 -1.86 18.35 11.44
C LYS A 291 -2.04 19.34 10.26
N TYR A 292 -2.44 18.86 9.07
CA TYR A 292 -2.41 19.64 7.83
C TYR A 292 -3.80 20.06 7.28
N SER A 293 -4.82 19.22 7.46
CA SER A 293 -6.20 19.41 6.94
C SER A 293 -6.29 19.81 5.45
N ALA A 294 -7.50 20.12 4.96
CA ALA A 294 -7.75 20.48 3.55
C ALA A 294 -7.12 19.50 2.54
N ASN A 295 -7.30 18.20 2.78
CA ASN A 295 -6.78 17.15 1.92
C ASN A 295 -7.60 17.05 0.62
N VAL A 296 -6.91 17.02 -0.51
CA VAL A 296 -7.46 16.84 -1.85
C VAL A 296 -6.71 15.71 -2.53
N ILE A 297 -7.41 14.66 -2.98
CA ILE A 297 -6.81 13.58 -3.77
C ILE A 297 -7.42 13.61 -5.17
N VAL A 298 -6.58 13.78 -6.20
CA VAL A 298 -7.01 13.82 -7.59
C VAL A 298 -6.58 12.52 -8.26
N TYR A 299 -7.54 11.71 -8.69
CA TYR A 299 -7.30 10.61 -9.62
C TYR A 299 -7.66 11.06 -11.02
N ARG A 300 -6.75 10.94 -11.99
CA ARG A 300 -7.00 11.35 -13.37
C ARG A 300 -6.61 10.26 -14.36
N ARG A 301 -7.35 10.18 -15.47
CA ARG A 301 -6.95 9.46 -16.68
C ARG A 301 -5.98 10.33 -17.50
N ARG A 302 -5.37 9.74 -18.53
CA ARG A 302 -4.53 10.46 -19.52
C ARG A 302 -5.41 11.45 -20.30
N ASN A 303 -4.78 12.45 -20.91
CA ASN A 303 -5.34 13.25 -22.01
C ASN A 303 -6.76 13.86 -21.81
N ILE A 304 -7.08 14.34 -20.61
CA ILE A 304 -8.35 15.04 -20.32
C ILE A 304 -8.53 16.31 -21.21
N ASP A 305 -7.41 16.86 -21.70
CA ASP A 305 -7.36 18.15 -22.41
C ASP A 305 -7.57 18.03 -23.93
N SER A 306 -7.45 16.83 -24.49
CA SER A 306 -7.62 16.65 -25.94
C SER A 306 -9.08 16.71 -26.33
N ALA A 307 -9.41 17.52 -27.34
CA ALA A 307 -10.74 17.75 -27.89
C ALA A 307 -11.49 16.48 -28.40
N ASP A 308 -10.89 15.30 -28.27
CA ASP A 308 -11.49 14.01 -28.59
C ASP A 308 -12.20 13.40 -27.38
N ALA A 309 -13.06 14.17 -26.71
CA ALA A 309 -13.95 13.68 -25.65
C ALA A 309 -14.76 12.45 -26.10
N ALA A 310 -15.03 12.32 -27.40
CA ALA A 310 -15.68 11.16 -28.01
C ALA A 310 -14.81 9.89 -28.07
N ALA A 311 -13.50 10.01 -28.30
CA ALA A 311 -12.56 8.87 -28.31
C ALA A 311 -12.20 8.44 -26.88
N GLU A 312 -12.07 9.41 -25.96
CA GLU A 312 -11.96 9.18 -24.50
C GLU A 312 -13.21 8.48 -23.96
N ALA A 313 -14.42 8.89 -24.34
CA ALA A 313 -15.66 8.22 -23.95
C ALA A 313 -15.68 6.75 -24.43
N GLY A 314 -15.13 6.46 -25.61
CA GLY A 314 -14.96 5.09 -26.12
C GLY A 314 -13.98 4.24 -25.30
N ARG A 315 -12.89 4.83 -24.78
CA ARG A 315 -11.92 4.14 -23.89
C ARG A 315 -12.41 4.04 -22.44
N ALA A 316 -13.08 5.07 -21.94
CA ALA A 316 -13.78 5.10 -20.67
C ALA A 316 -14.88 4.02 -20.61
N ALA A 317 -15.62 3.84 -21.71
CA ALA A 317 -16.62 2.79 -21.85
C ALA A 317 -16.03 1.37 -21.91
N ARG A 318 -14.79 1.23 -22.40
CA ARG A 318 -14.06 -0.06 -22.41
C ARG A 318 -13.43 -0.43 -21.06
N GLY A 319 -13.30 0.52 -20.13
CA GLY A 319 -12.79 0.25 -18.77
C GLY A 319 -11.32 -0.17 -18.70
N GLU A 320 -10.54 0.01 -19.77
CA GLU A 320 -9.28 -0.71 -19.97
C GLU A 320 -8.05 -0.07 -19.27
N GLU A 321 -8.04 1.24 -18.99
CA GLU A 321 -6.80 1.92 -18.57
C GLU A 321 -6.79 2.42 -17.11
N GLY A 322 -7.95 2.79 -16.54
CA GLY A 322 -8.04 3.37 -15.20
C GLY A 322 -7.31 4.72 -15.05
N ALA A 323 -7.09 5.14 -13.80
CA ALA A 323 -6.34 6.35 -13.47
C ALA A 323 -4.86 6.16 -13.77
N THR A 324 -4.26 7.12 -14.46
CA THR A 324 -2.82 7.13 -14.76
C THR A 324 -2.03 7.79 -13.65
N GLN A 325 -2.62 8.81 -13.01
CA GLN A 325 -2.02 9.49 -11.87
C GLN A 325 -3.01 9.58 -10.71
N GLY A 326 -2.47 9.52 -9.50
CA GLY A 326 -3.15 9.87 -8.27
C GLY A 326 -2.31 10.90 -7.51
N ILE A 327 -2.79 12.13 -7.36
CA ILE A 327 -2.04 13.24 -6.75
C ILE A 327 -2.73 13.61 -5.43
N TRP A 328 -2.01 13.47 -4.31
CA TRP A 328 -2.54 13.82 -2.99
C TRP A 328 -1.91 15.13 -2.50
N LEU A 329 -2.76 16.15 -2.38
CA LEU A 329 -2.45 17.47 -1.84
C LEU A 329 -3.04 17.68 -0.44
N ALA A 330 -2.41 18.53 0.36
CA ALA A 330 -2.96 19.09 1.60
C ALA A 330 -2.69 20.59 1.68
N ARG A 331 -3.23 21.25 2.70
CA ARG A 331 -3.13 22.71 2.88
C ARG A 331 -3.71 23.50 1.70
N VAL A 332 -4.61 22.88 0.94
CA VAL A 332 -5.24 23.50 -0.22
C VAL A 332 -6.17 24.61 0.27
N ARG A 333 -6.08 25.77 -0.36
CA ARG A 333 -6.94 26.93 -0.11
C ARG A 333 -7.89 27.13 -1.30
N PRO A 334 -8.99 27.87 -1.12
CA PRO A 334 -9.92 28.17 -2.22
C PRO A 334 -9.22 28.87 -3.39
N GLU A 335 -8.21 29.70 -3.09
CA GLU A 335 -7.38 30.35 -4.10
C GLU A 335 -6.60 29.34 -4.96
N ASP A 336 -6.14 28.21 -4.43
CA ASP A 336 -5.39 27.23 -5.23
C ASP A 336 -6.23 26.43 -6.24
N CYS A 337 -7.57 26.45 -6.10
CA CYS A 337 -8.47 25.61 -6.89
C CYS A 337 -8.38 25.88 -8.40
N GLU A 338 -8.19 27.14 -8.81
CA GLU A 338 -8.06 27.52 -10.23
C GLU A 338 -6.86 26.81 -10.86
N GLY A 339 -5.70 26.91 -10.22
CA GLY A 339 -4.47 26.28 -10.67
C GLY A 339 -4.58 24.75 -10.64
N ILE A 340 -5.14 24.17 -9.57
CA ILE A 340 -5.30 22.71 -9.46
C ILE A 340 -6.16 22.19 -10.62
N VAL A 341 -7.23 22.88 -11.01
CA VAL A 341 -8.00 22.48 -12.20
C VAL A 341 -7.14 22.58 -13.45
N LYS A 342 -6.55 23.75 -13.74
CA LYS A 342 -5.80 24.01 -14.98
C LYS A 342 -4.57 23.13 -15.18
N PHE A 343 -3.88 22.78 -14.11
CA PHE A 343 -2.57 22.12 -14.19
C PHE A 343 -2.59 20.70 -13.61
N THR A 344 -3.24 20.48 -12.48
CA THR A 344 -3.24 19.16 -11.82
C THR A 344 -4.26 18.22 -12.43
N VAL A 345 -5.51 18.63 -12.55
CA VAL A 345 -6.59 17.81 -13.12
C VAL A 345 -6.36 17.61 -14.62
N LEU A 346 -6.19 18.72 -15.34
CA LEU A 346 -6.05 18.73 -16.80
C LEU A 346 -4.72 18.16 -17.29
N LYS A 347 -3.60 18.71 -16.80
CA LYS A 347 -2.25 18.41 -17.31
C LYS A 347 -1.43 17.42 -16.48
N GLY A 348 -1.89 17.03 -15.29
CA GLY A 348 -1.12 16.14 -14.41
C GLY A 348 0.13 16.76 -13.77
N LYS A 349 0.19 18.09 -13.70
CA LYS A 349 1.29 18.87 -13.13
C LYS A 349 0.97 19.37 -11.71
N VAL A 350 2.00 19.69 -10.94
CA VAL A 350 1.87 20.24 -9.57
C VAL A 350 2.42 21.67 -9.52
N ILE A 351 1.73 22.56 -8.83
CA ILE A 351 2.10 23.99 -8.77
C ILE A 351 3.06 24.24 -7.60
N LYS A 352 2.63 23.87 -6.38
CA LYS A 352 3.36 24.10 -5.13
C LYS A 352 3.78 22.80 -4.45
N PRO A 353 4.61 21.94 -5.09
CA PRO A 353 4.93 20.62 -4.55
C PRO A 353 5.53 20.68 -3.14
N GLU A 354 6.34 21.69 -2.85
CA GLU A 354 7.06 21.84 -1.58
C GLU A 354 6.12 22.10 -0.39
N SER A 355 4.97 22.76 -0.66
CA SER A 355 4.05 23.20 0.39
C SER A 355 2.73 22.45 0.43
N GLN A 356 2.34 21.74 -0.63
CA GLN A 356 1.05 21.06 -0.74
C GLN A 356 1.14 19.57 -1.04
N LEU A 357 2.20 19.08 -1.69
CA LEU A 357 2.27 17.68 -2.10
C LEU A 357 2.52 16.76 -0.90
N ARG A 358 1.62 15.82 -0.68
CA ARG A 358 1.75 14.77 0.34
C ARG A 358 2.32 13.47 -0.22
N GLY A 359 1.88 13.10 -1.41
CA GLY A 359 2.23 11.84 -2.05
C GLY A 359 1.32 11.54 -3.24
N GLY A 360 1.34 10.30 -3.71
CA GLY A 360 0.59 9.92 -4.90
C GLY A 360 1.24 8.76 -5.65
N PHE A 361 0.83 8.58 -6.90
CA PHE A 361 1.48 7.67 -7.84
C PHE A 361 1.39 8.23 -9.25
N ASP A 362 2.37 7.86 -10.07
CA ASP A 362 2.38 8.12 -11.50
C ASP A 362 2.73 6.82 -12.23
N ARG A 363 1.72 6.20 -12.85
CA ARG A 363 1.86 4.94 -13.59
C ARG A 363 2.59 5.12 -14.91
N GLU A 364 2.68 6.33 -15.47
CA GLU A 364 3.46 6.58 -16.69
C GLU A 364 4.96 6.53 -16.43
N LYS A 365 5.36 7.04 -15.26
CA LYS A 365 6.76 7.02 -14.83
C LYS A 365 7.16 5.71 -14.15
N GLY A 366 6.19 4.84 -13.82
CA GLY A 366 6.42 3.60 -13.09
C GLY A 366 6.90 3.82 -11.65
N LEU A 367 6.66 5.01 -11.08
CA LEU A 367 7.15 5.39 -9.75
C LEU A 367 5.95 5.60 -8.79
N PRO A 368 5.79 4.77 -7.76
CA PRO A 368 4.92 5.11 -6.63
C PRO A 368 5.60 6.18 -5.74
N ALA A 369 4.84 7.09 -5.11
CA ALA A 369 5.39 7.93 -4.05
C ALA A 369 5.92 7.04 -2.93
N LYS A 370 7.14 7.33 -2.48
CA LYS A 370 7.87 6.59 -1.44
C LYS A 370 6.97 6.33 -0.22
N THR A 371 6.58 5.07 -0.02
CA THR A 371 6.21 4.55 1.29
C THR A 371 7.44 4.69 2.17
N ILE A 372 7.42 5.54 3.20
CA ILE A 372 8.32 5.32 4.34
C ILE A 372 7.81 4.03 4.99
N SER A 373 8.27 2.89 4.47
CA SER A 373 8.07 1.63 5.14
C SER A 373 9.07 1.59 6.27
N HIS A 374 8.64 2.08 7.43
CA HIS A 374 9.24 1.69 8.69
C HIS A 374 8.77 0.28 9.11
N ASN A 375 8.36 -0.57 8.15
CA ASN A 375 7.90 -1.93 8.36
C ASN A 375 8.33 -2.83 7.19
N LEU A 376 9.64 -3.05 7.07
CA LEU A 376 10.21 -4.16 6.28
C LEU A 376 10.19 -5.49 7.06
N HIS A 377 9.37 -5.60 8.11
CA HIS A 377 9.26 -6.79 8.95
C HIS A 377 8.22 -7.82 8.47
N ASN A 378 7.30 -7.47 7.56
CA ASN A 378 6.20 -8.36 7.17
C ASN A 378 5.96 -8.44 5.65
N ALA A 379 7.01 -8.63 4.85
CA ALA A 379 6.80 -9.24 3.53
C ALA A 379 6.51 -10.73 3.75
N ARG A 380 5.26 -11.16 3.49
CA ARG A 380 4.89 -12.57 3.53
C ARG A 380 5.82 -13.34 2.57
N THR A 381 6.43 -14.37 3.13
CA THR A 381 7.44 -15.26 2.56
C THR A 381 6.85 -16.24 1.55
N ASP A 382 6.32 -15.76 0.42
CA ASP A 382 5.91 -16.63 -0.70
C ASP A 382 6.60 -16.31 -2.04
N SER A 383 7.35 -15.21 -2.13
CA SER A 383 8.20 -14.93 -3.28
C SER A 383 9.65 -14.81 -2.84
N VAL A 384 10.48 -15.83 -3.15
CA VAL A 384 11.94 -15.71 -3.10
C VAL A 384 12.30 -14.54 -4.01
N LEU A 385 12.83 -13.47 -3.42
CA LEU A 385 13.05 -12.15 -4.00
C LEU A 385 13.91 -12.17 -5.26
N CYS A 386 14.52 -13.30 -5.64
CA CYS A 386 15.36 -13.41 -6.83
C CYS A 386 15.21 -14.71 -7.64
N ARG A 387 14.07 -15.42 -7.58
CA ARG A 387 13.76 -16.45 -8.59
C ARG A 387 12.98 -15.82 -9.76
N GLY A 388 13.69 -15.49 -10.84
CA GLY A 388 13.13 -14.87 -12.05
C GLY A 388 13.41 -13.37 -12.16
N HIS A 389 13.39 -12.84 -13.39
CA HIS A 389 13.81 -11.48 -13.76
C HIS A 389 13.27 -10.43 -12.78
N LEU A 390 14.15 -9.90 -11.92
CA LEU A 390 13.78 -8.87 -10.96
C LEU A 390 13.35 -7.60 -11.72
N PRO A 391 12.19 -6.99 -11.43
CA PRO A 391 11.76 -5.74 -12.06
C PRO A 391 12.54 -4.51 -11.57
N LEU A 392 13.74 -4.71 -11.03
CA LEU A 392 14.60 -3.67 -10.44
C LEU A 392 15.93 -3.61 -11.19
N PRO A 393 15.96 -3.13 -12.45
CA PRO A 393 17.14 -3.16 -13.31
C PRO A 393 18.32 -2.33 -12.78
N ASN A 394 18.09 -1.45 -11.80
CA ASN A 394 19.09 -0.58 -11.19
C ASN A 394 19.51 -1.00 -9.77
N LEU A 395 19.04 -2.15 -9.25
CA LEU A 395 19.41 -2.60 -7.92
C LEU A 395 20.87 -3.05 -7.91
N LYS A 396 21.72 -2.40 -7.12
CA LYS A 396 23.16 -2.72 -7.00
C LYS A 396 23.56 -3.27 -5.63
N TYR A 397 22.73 -3.02 -4.61
CA TYR A 397 23.07 -3.29 -3.23
C TYR A 397 21.82 -3.61 -2.42
N LEU A 398 21.90 -4.66 -1.60
CA LEU A 398 20.84 -5.10 -0.70
C LEU A 398 21.43 -5.21 0.72
N LEU A 399 20.89 -4.45 1.66
CA LEU A 399 21.26 -4.53 3.07
C LEU A 399 20.15 -5.26 3.83
N ILE A 400 20.52 -6.35 4.50
CA ILE A 400 19.61 -7.17 5.31
C ILE A 400 20.02 -7.13 6.79
N THR A 401 19.04 -7.35 7.66
CA THR A 401 19.29 -7.52 9.08
C THR A 401 19.62 -8.99 9.36
N GLY A 402 20.83 -9.27 9.83
CA GLY A 402 21.36 -10.63 10.01
C GLY A 402 21.96 -11.21 8.73
N HIS A 403 22.68 -12.34 8.85
CA HIS A 403 23.44 -12.93 7.73
C HIS A 403 22.64 -13.92 6.87
N CYS A 404 21.54 -14.45 7.39
CA CYS A 404 20.80 -15.54 6.76
C CYS A 404 19.37 -15.11 6.48
N ASN A 405 19.04 -14.88 5.20
CA ASN A 405 17.68 -14.63 4.75
C ASN A 405 17.41 -15.43 3.47
N ARG A 406 16.74 -16.58 3.59
CA ARG A 406 16.40 -17.45 2.45
C ARG A 406 15.27 -16.90 1.57
N ALA A 407 14.59 -15.84 1.99
CA ALA A 407 13.72 -15.10 1.08
C ALA A 407 14.52 -14.42 -0.03
N ILE A 408 15.86 -14.35 0.04
CA ILE A 408 16.72 -13.79 -1.00
C ILE A 408 17.57 -14.91 -1.59
N ASP A 409 17.46 -15.09 -2.91
CA ASP A 409 18.38 -15.97 -3.64
C ASP A 409 19.70 -15.21 -3.84
N GLN A 410 20.64 -15.49 -2.95
CA GLN A 410 21.96 -14.86 -2.92
C GLN A 410 22.78 -15.20 -4.16
N GLN A 411 22.55 -16.38 -4.77
CA GLN A 411 23.25 -16.78 -5.97
C GLN A 411 22.75 -15.94 -7.16
N ALA A 412 21.44 -15.82 -7.34
CA ALA A 412 20.86 -14.95 -8.36
C ALA A 412 21.26 -13.47 -8.17
N CYS A 413 21.31 -12.98 -6.93
CA CYS A 413 21.84 -11.64 -6.64
C CYS A 413 23.30 -11.49 -7.11
N ALA A 414 24.15 -12.47 -6.82
CA ALA A 414 25.55 -12.45 -7.23
C ALA A 414 25.69 -12.48 -8.76
N GLU A 415 24.90 -13.31 -9.45
CA GLU A 415 24.86 -13.40 -10.92
C GLU A 415 24.41 -12.08 -11.57
N TRP A 416 23.53 -11.32 -10.90
CA TRP A 416 23.07 -10.00 -11.35
C TRP A 416 23.93 -8.83 -10.86
N GLY A 417 25.06 -9.09 -10.20
CA GLY A 417 25.96 -8.04 -9.69
C GLY A 417 25.39 -7.23 -8.52
N ILE A 418 24.44 -7.80 -7.78
CA ILE A 418 23.79 -7.20 -6.62
C ILE A 418 24.52 -7.63 -5.35
N LEU A 419 25.18 -6.70 -4.67
CA LEU A 419 25.89 -6.98 -3.42
C LEU A 419 24.89 -7.11 -2.26
N VAL A 420 24.77 -8.29 -1.67
CA VAL A 420 23.95 -8.53 -0.47
C VAL A 420 24.84 -8.49 0.77
N THR A 421 24.50 -7.64 1.76
CA THR A 421 25.23 -7.54 3.02
C THR A 421 24.29 -7.66 4.21
N GLY A 422 24.74 -8.35 5.25
CA GLY A 422 23.99 -8.50 6.50
C GLY A 422 24.62 -7.71 7.62
N THR A 423 23.80 -7.08 8.47
CA THR A 423 24.27 -6.52 9.73
C THR A 423 24.55 -7.64 10.73
N THR A 424 25.75 -7.68 11.30
CA THR A 424 26.00 -8.41 12.55
C THR A 424 25.19 -7.74 13.66
N GLY A 425 24.37 -8.49 14.38
CA GLY A 425 23.65 -7.94 15.52
C GLY A 425 24.62 -7.36 16.56
N LEU A 426 24.21 -6.33 17.30
CA LEU A 426 25.02 -5.70 18.37
C LEU A 426 25.53 -6.70 19.44
N GLY A 427 24.92 -7.89 19.55
CA GLY A 427 25.38 -8.99 20.42
C GLY A 427 26.31 -10.02 19.78
N ALA A 428 26.53 -10.00 18.45
CA ALA A 428 27.40 -10.97 17.77
C ALA A 428 28.89 -10.55 17.81
N HIS A 429 29.16 -9.27 18.03
CA HIS A 429 30.50 -8.68 18.20
C HIS A 429 30.70 -8.03 19.56
N SER A 430 29.87 -8.33 20.57
CA SER A 430 30.38 -8.18 21.93
C SER A 430 31.63 -9.03 21.97
N GLN A 431 32.77 -8.35 22.03
CA GLN A 431 34.05 -8.96 22.27
C GLN A 431 33.89 -9.98 23.40
N LYS A 432 34.75 -11.00 23.39
CA LYS A 432 35.12 -11.75 24.59
C LYS A 432 35.38 -10.75 25.73
N LEU A 433 34.32 -10.28 26.38
CA LEU A 433 34.36 -9.63 27.65
C LEU A 433 34.20 -10.80 28.59
N ASP A 434 35.34 -11.16 29.15
CA ASP A 434 35.55 -12.37 29.91
C ASP A 434 34.40 -12.62 30.91
N SER A 435 34.00 -13.89 31.00
CA SER A 435 33.36 -14.56 32.14
C SER A 435 31.83 -14.60 32.33
N LEU A 436 30.97 -13.99 31.49
CA LEU A 436 29.51 -14.17 31.62
C LEU A 436 28.85 -14.76 30.36
N PRO A 437 28.05 -15.84 30.48
CA PRO A 437 27.33 -16.41 29.35
C PRO A 437 26.28 -15.40 28.85
N HIS A 438 26.45 -14.90 27.63
CA HIS A 438 25.50 -13.98 27.00
C HIS A 438 24.36 -14.78 26.35
N THR A 439 23.15 -14.62 26.85
CA THR A 439 21.94 -15.10 26.16
C THR A 439 21.66 -14.19 24.97
N GLY A 440 21.56 -14.76 23.76
CA GLY A 440 21.14 -13.98 22.60
C GLY A 440 19.69 -13.51 22.76
N SER A 441 19.34 -12.37 22.15
CA SER A 441 17.97 -11.81 22.18
C SER A 441 16.89 -12.81 21.74
N THR A 442 17.20 -13.70 20.79
CA THR A 442 16.29 -14.78 20.37
C THR A 442 16.01 -15.78 21.50
N THR A 443 17.01 -16.12 22.31
CA THR A 443 16.86 -17.04 23.46
C THR A 443 15.99 -16.39 24.53
N GLU A 444 16.24 -15.12 24.85
CA GLU A 444 15.44 -14.37 25.82
C GLU A 444 13.98 -14.28 25.40
N HIS A 445 13.73 -13.98 24.12
CA HIS A 445 12.37 -13.92 23.58
C HIS A 445 11.69 -15.29 23.54
N THR A 446 12.43 -16.36 23.22
CA THR A 446 11.91 -17.73 23.26
C THR A 446 11.40 -18.07 24.66
N TRP A 447 12.18 -17.76 25.70
CA TRP A 447 11.76 -17.98 27.08
C TRP A 447 10.62 -17.07 27.53
N ALA A 448 10.59 -15.82 27.08
CA ALA A 448 9.46 -14.92 27.33
C ALA A 448 8.14 -15.51 26.79
N LEU A 449 8.17 -16.10 25.59
CA LEU A 449 7.01 -16.75 24.99
C LEU A 449 6.60 -18.03 25.74
N ILE A 450 7.57 -18.90 26.06
CA ILE A 450 7.30 -20.13 26.83
C ILE A 450 6.66 -19.78 28.18
N LEU A 451 7.22 -18.82 28.91
CA LEU A 451 6.68 -18.37 30.20
C LEU A 451 5.32 -17.66 30.05
N GLY A 452 5.16 -16.85 29.00
CA GLY A 452 3.90 -16.20 28.66
C GLY A 452 2.76 -17.20 28.48
N MET A 453 3.02 -18.31 27.79
CA MET A 453 2.07 -19.41 27.62
C MET A 453 1.86 -20.20 28.91
N ALA A 454 2.94 -20.64 29.56
CA ALA A 454 2.86 -21.44 30.78
C ALA A 454 2.12 -20.72 31.92
N ARG A 455 2.23 -19.38 31.98
CA ARG A 455 1.61 -18.55 33.02
C ARG A 455 0.36 -17.81 32.57
N ASN A 456 -0.17 -18.09 31.39
CA ASN A 456 -1.35 -17.45 30.80
C ASN A 456 -1.28 -15.92 30.78
N ILE A 457 -0.09 -15.31 30.70
CA ILE A 457 0.11 -13.88 30.98
C ILE A 457 -0.76 -13.01 30.07
N ALA A 458 -0.67 -13.19 28.76
CA ALA A 458 -1.44 -12.41 27.80
C ALA A 458 -2.95 -12.64 27.90
N ARG A 459 -3.36 -13.87 28.20
CA ARG A 459 -4.78 -14.24 28.35
C ARG A 459 -5.38 -13.61 29.60
N ASP A 460 -4.71 -13.76 30.73
CA ASP A 460 -5.20 -13.26 32.02
C ASP A 460 -5.19 -11.73 32.07
N ASP A 461 -4.21 -11.07 31.44
CA ASP A 461 -4.22 -9.60 31.24
C ASP A 461 -5.47 -9.14 30.46
N ALA A 462 -5.81 -9.83 29.37
CA ALA A 462 -7.01 -9.52 28.59
C ALA A 462 -8.31 -9.75 29.38
N VAL A 463 -8.39 -10.82 30.19
CA VAL A 463 -9.55 -11.14 31.04
C VAL A 463 -9.74 -10.08 32.13
N VAL A 464 -8.66 -9.64 32.78
CA VAL A 464 -8.75 -8.59 33.80
C VAL A 464 -9.20 -7.27 33.19
N LYS A 465 -8.67 -6.92 32.01
CA LYS A 465 -9.07 -5.70 31.29
C LYS A 465 -10.52 -5.71 30.82
N SER A 466 -11.12 -6.88 30.62
CA SER A 466 -12.54 -7.04 30.28
C SER A 466 -13.46 -7.18 31.50
N GLY A 467 -12.94 -6.94 32.72
CA GLY A 467 -13.71 -6.97 33.97
C GLY A 467 -13.89 -8.38 34.55
N GLY A 468 -13.25 -9.40 33.99
CA GLY A 468 -13.19 -10.74 34.55
C GLY A 468 -12.09 -10.91 35.58
N TRP A 469 -12.04 -12.10 36.20
CA TRP A 469 -10.97 -12.53 37.09
C TRP A 469 -10.53 -13.94 36.69
N GLN A 470 -9.20 -14.17 36.62
CA GLN A 470 -8.50 -15.45 36.40
C GLN A 470 -9.20 -16.49 35.49
N GLY A 471 -8.72 -16.68 34.25
CA GLY A 471 -9.42 -17.48 33.24
C GLY A 471 -9.03 -18.96 33.13
N SER A 472 -7.88 -19.40 33.65
CA SER A 472 -7.39 -20.79 33.57
C SER A 472 -6.27 -21.07 34.58
N PHE A 473 -5.92 -22.34 34.78
CA PHE A 473 -4.74 -22.74 35.56
C PHE A 473 -3.45 -22.55 34.77
N ALA A 474 -2.42 -22.02 35.43
CA ALA A 474 -1.07 -21.97 34.90
C ALA A 474 -0.40 -23.35 34.94
N ALA A 475 0.45 -23.64 33.96
CA ALA A 475 1.27 -24.84 33.91
C ALA A 475 2.64 -24.60 34.55
N GLY A 476 3.09 -25.53 35.39
CA GLY A 476 4.48 -25.59 35.84
C GLY A 476 5.37 -26.23 34.77
N LEU A 477 6.63 -25.80 34.69
CA LEU A 477 7.60 -26.33 33.72
C LEU A 477 8.50 -27.43 34.30
N GLU A 478 8.62 -27.55 35.62
CA GLU A 478 9.46 -28.59 36.23
C GLU A 478 8.99 -29.99 35.80
N ARG A 479 9.93 -30.85 35.39
CA ARG A 479 9.69 -32.23 34.92
C ARG A 479 8.86 -32.34 33.64
N LYS A 480 8.56 -31.22 32.99
CA LYS A 480 7.95 -31.19 31.66
C LYS A 480 8.99 -31.40 30.57
N THR A 481 8.56 -31.88 29.42
CA THR A 481 9.44 -32.15 28.29
C THR A 481 9.47 -30.96 27.33
N LEU A 482 10.66 -30.39 27.11
CA LEU A 482 10.93 -29.39 26.08
C LEU A 482 11.40 -30.12 24.81
N GLY A 483 10.57 -30.09 23.77
CA GLY A 483 10.90 -30.61 22.45
C GLY A 483 11.53 -29.54 21.56
N SER A 484 12.77 -29.75 21.13
CA SER A 484 13.48 -28.88 20.19
C SER A 484 13.44 -29.46 18.78
N LEU A 485 12.84 -28.73 17.85
CA LEU A 485 12.68 -29.14 16.47
C LEU A 485 13.59 -28.30 15.55
N GLY A 486 14.60 -28.92 14.92
CA GLY A 486 15.51 -28.26 13.98
C GLY A 486 16.91 -28.02 14.56
N SER A 487 17.42 -26.79 14.46
CA SER A 487 18.73 -26.47 15.03
C SER A 487 18.65 -26.47 16.56
N LEU A 488 19.35 -27.41 17.21
CA LEU A 488 19.47 -27.45 18.66
C LEU A 488 20.04 -26.10 19.15
N GLY A 489 19.20 -25.31 19.82
CA GLY A 489 19.43 -23.91 20.16
C GLY A 489 20.21 -23.73 21.46
N THR A 490 21.31 -24.49 21.63
CA THR A 490 22.18 -24.66 22.81
C THR A 490 21.84 -23.88 24.10
N ALA A 491 21.76 -22.55 24.05
CA ALA A 491 21.39 -21.73 25.21
C ALA A 491 19.94 -21.96 25.71
N THR A 492 18.96 -22.13 24.82
CA THR A 492 17.56 -22.35 25.19
C THR A 492 17.40 -23.66 25.93
N GLU A 493 17.94 -24.75 25.39
CA GLU A 493 17.86 -26.09 25.97
C GLU A 493 18.63 -26.18 27.29
N LYS A 494 19.79 -25.51 27.40
CA LYS A 494 20.52 -25.41 28.67
C LYS A 494 19.68 -24.77 29.78
N ILE A 495 18.99 -23.66 29.47
CA ILE A 495 18.10 -22.99 30.44
C ILE A 495 16.95 -23.93 30.83
N GLY A 496 16.37 -24.66 29.86
CA GLY A 496 15.29 -25.61 30.12
C GLY A 496 15.72 -26.71 31.09
N ALA A 497 16.87 -27.33 30.83
CA ALA A 497 17.42 -28.39 31.67
C ALA A 497 17.83 -27.88 33.07
N LEU A 498 18.60 -26.78 33.15
CA LEU A 498 19.19 -26.34 34.41
C LEU A 498 18.28 -25.43 35.26
N ALA A 499 17.61 -24.47 34.62
CA ALA A 499 16.85 -23.45 35.35
C ALA A 499 15.41 -23.90 35.62
N PHE A 500 14.81 -24.62 34.67
CA PHE A 500 13.41 -25.06 34.78
C PHE A 500 13.25 -26.55 35.06
N GLY A 501 14.33 -27.33 35.12
CA GLY A 501 14.27 -28.77 35.43
C GLY A 501 13.46 -29.57 34.41
N MET A 502 13.48 -29.15 33.14
CA MET A 502 12.78 -29.80 32.05
C MET A 502 13.61 -30.96 31.47
N ARG A 503 12.96 -32.02 31.02
CA ARG A 503 13.60 -33.01 30.14
C ARG A 503 13.70 -32.42 28.74
N VAL A 504 14.87 -32.47 28.12
CA VAL A 504 15.06 -31.91 26.77
C VAL A 504 15.17 -33.04 25.76
N VAL A 505 14.25 -33.05 24.80
CA VAL A 505 14.27 -33.96 23.65
C VAL A 505 14.43 -33.15 22.37
N ALA A 506 15.16 -33.68 21.39
CA ALA A 506 15.46 -32.97 20.17
C ALA A 506 15.37 -33.84 18.92
N TRP A 507 14.95 -33.25 17.80
CA TRP A 507 14.94 -33.92 16.50
C TRP A 507 15.35 -32.98 15.37
N SER A 508 16.22 -33.48 14.48
CA SER A 508 16.53 -32.88 13.17
C SER A 508 16.99 -33.97 12.22
N SER A 509 16.92 -33.73 10.91
CA SER A 509 17.26 -34.73 9.89
C SER A 509 18.71 -35.23 9.97
N ASN A 510 19.61 -34.39 10.49
CA ASN A 510 21.05 -34.65 10.53
C ASN A 510 21.59 -34.68 11.98
N LEU A 511 20.74 -34.74 13.00
CA LEU A 511 21.17 -34.72 14.40
C LEU A 511 21.36 -36.16 14.90
N THR A 512 22.55 -36.46 15.41
CA THR A 512 22.84 -37.71 16.12
C THR A 512 22.98 -37.47 17.62
N GLN A 513 22.86 -38.53 18.43
CA GLN A 513 23.04 -38.44 19.88
C GLN A 513 24.44 -37.91 20.23
N ASP A 514 25.49 -38.40 19.56
CA ASP A 514 26.87 -37.93 19.77
C ASP A 514 27.01 -36.42 19.54
N MET A 515 26.37 -35.87 18.50
CA MET A 515 26.37 -34.44 18.22
C MET A 515 25.60 -33.63 19.28
N ALA A 516 24.56 -34.21 19.87
CA ALA A 516 23.82 -33.59 20.96
C ALA A 516 24.64 -33.59 22.25
N ASP A 517 25.34 -34.69 22.54
CA ASP A 517 26.22 -34.82 23.70
C ASP A 517 27.45 -33.92 23.60
N GLU A 518 28.05 -33.76 22.42
CA GLU A 518 29.13 -32.80 22.19
C GLU A 518 28.67 -31.36 22.49
N LYS A 519 27.47 -31.01 22.06
CA LYS A 519 26.86 -29.70 22.36
C LYS A 519 26.53 -29.54 23.84
N ALA A 520 26.04 -30.58 24.50
CA ALA A 520 25.79 -30.58 25.93
C ALA A 520 27.10 -30.37 26.71
N ALA A 521 28.16 -31.09 26.34
CA ALA A 521 29.48 -30.99 26.94
C ALA A 521 30.08 -29.57 26.78
N ALA A 522 29.96 -28.96 25.60
CA ALA A 522 30.39 -27.58 25.34
C ALA A 522 29.69 -26.55 26.24
N LEU A 523 28.52 -26.90 26.78
CA LEU A 523 27.72 -26.06 27.69
C LEU A 523 27.92 -26.42 29.17
N GLY A 524 28.76 -27.41 29.48
CA GLY A 524 28.97 -27.91 30.84
C GLY A 524 27.86 -28.82 31.35
N LEU A 525 27.11 -29.47 30.46
CA LEU A 525 26.06 -30.44 30.79
C LEU A 525 26.59 -31.88 30.62
N PRO A 526 26.06 -32.85 31.38
CA PRO A 526 26.43 -34.26 31.20
C PRO A 526 25.90 -34.82 29.86
N ALA A 527 26.54 -35.89 29.38
CA ALA A 527 26.01 -36.66 28.26
C ALA A 527 24.60 -37.18 28.58
N GLY A 528 23.72 -37.19 27.58
CA GLY A 528 22.30 -37.50 27.74
C GLY A 528 21.45 -36.36 28.30
N ALA A 529 22.01 -35.18 28.59
CA ALA A 529 21.21 -34.01 28.96
C ALA A 529 20.27 -33.54 27.84
N PHE A 530 20.64 -33.82 26.59
CA PHE A 530 19.81 -33.61 25.40
C PHE A 530 19.56 -34.96 24.73
N GLU A 531 18.32 -35.43 24.76
CA GLU A 531 17.95 -36.73 24.21
C GLU A 531 17.52 -36.57 22.74
N VAL A 532 18.17 -37.29 21.82
CA VAL A 532 17.79 -37.29 20.41
C VAL A 532 16.76 -38.38 20.17
N VAL A 533 15.56 -38.00 19.77
CA VAL A 533 14.48 -38.95 19.46
C VAL A 533 14.63 -39.53 18.06
N SER A 534 14.09 -40.72 17.82
CA SER A 534 14.26 -41.47 16.57
C SER A 534 13.47 -40.89 15.40
N SER A 535 12.38 -40.15 15.68
CA SER A 535 11.53 -39.57 14.65
C SER A 535 10.89 -38.23 15.05
N LYS A 536 10.53 -37.42 14.05
CA LYS A 536 9.76 -36.17 14.25
C LYS A 536 8.43 -36.45 14.96
N LEU A 537 7.80 -37.58 14.66
CA LEU A 537 6.53 -37.97 15.27
C LEU A 537 6.69 -38.28 16.77
N GLU A 538 7.79 -38.91 17.15
CA GLU A 538 8.12 -39.17 18.56
C GLU A 538 8.35 -37.86 19.32
N LEU A 539 9.07 -36.89 18.72
CA LEU A 539 9.23 -35.56 19.30
C LEU A 539 7.87 -34.93 19.65
N PHE A 540 6.93 -34.96 18.71
CA PHE A 540 5.59 -34.37 18.90
C PHE A 540 4.73 -35.11 19.92
N ARG A 541 4.99 -36.40 20.14
CA ARG A 541 4.29 -37.18 21.17
C ARG A 541 4.82 -36.90 22.57
N GLU A 542 6.13 -36.65 22.68
CA GLU A 542 6.79 -36.52 23.98
C GLU A 542 6.86 -35.09 24.50
N ALA A 543 6.84 -34.08 23.61
CA ALA A 543 6.98 -32.68 24.01
C ALA A 543 5.73 -32.13 24.70
N ASP A 544 5.88 -31.64 25.93
CA ASP A 544 4.88 -30.78 26.59
C ASP A 544 4.97 -29.33 26.06
N VAL A 545 6.19 -28.89 25.72
CA VAL A 545 6.46 -27.60 25.06
C VAL A 545 7.29 -27.88 23.81
N LEU A 546 6.76 -27.52 22.64
CA LEU A 546 7.48 -27.65 21.37
C LEU A 546 8.05 -26.30 20.94
N SER A 547 9.38 -26.21 20.81
CA SER A 547 10.08 -25.06 20.26
C SER A 547 10.64 -25.36 18.88
N VAL A 548 10.35 -24.50 17.90
CA VAL A 548 10.73 -24.71 16.50
C VAL A 548 11.89 -23.78 16.13
N HIS A 549 13.02 -24.40 15.77
CA HIS A 549 14.28 -23.74 15.42
C HIS A 549 14.75 -24.17 14.02
N TYR A 550 13.85 -24.21 13.05
CA TYR A 550 14.18 -24.47 11.65
C TYR A 550 14.57 -23.21 10.90
N MET A 551 15.52 -23.36 9.97
CA MET A 551 15.60 -22.45 8.83
C MET A 551 14.53 -22.85 7.83
N LEU A 552 13.51 -22.01 7.65
CA LEU A 552 12.49 -22.19 6.61
C LEU A 552 13.19 -22.23 5.25
N SER A 553 12.94 -23.31 4.48
CA SER A 553 13.51 -23.57 3.16
C SER A 553 12.61 -23.08 2.05
#